data_AF-A2G2H3-F1
#
_entry.id   AF-A2G2H3-F1
#
_cell.length_a   1.000
_cell.length_b   1.000
_cell.length_c   1.000
_cell.angle_alpha   90.00
_cell.angle_beta   90.00
_cell.angle_gamma   90.00
#
_symmetry.space_group_name_H-M   'P 1'
#
loop_
_entity.id
_entity.type
_entity.pdbx_description
1 polymer ?
#
loop_
_entity_poly.entity_id
_entity_poly.type
_entity_poly.pdbx_seq_one_letter_code
_entity_poly.pdbx_strand_id
1 'polypeptide(L)'
;MKKDTFLSTDSHYNVGRNATACQSLMMDNRGKVVGETTVIKKSSGGDFEGSSNMMETECTKRMMSNFDFTNVSTVVHDNDNKTKAIIQQYAPNAKITLDPRHCVRAVGRAFEKLENGGYKEEAGKETVNQQKESESQPAFPIKSKAEEPKKRGRPLKHQEKVFHQIYSKVIKWFTFIIMLPIETTKKIFLWKNTLNHFIGRHENCLHEKDKEYPVFQPLTKPDLAKQFQRFTDDAAKLIPEIDPNAQTQQNESIHHSMLTQCPKGNNAKSFEMRTAVTILQKNEGEKCKQEIYNRVNNYQISPSIRELQKLEYEKNKSRNQKKATPETRKEINKARNAKRFPKDNPTGDYRGGKWTPQDI
;
A
#
# COMPACT_ATOMS: atom_id res chain seq x y z
N MET A 1 12.05 4.28 21.17
CA MET A 1 12.15 3.10 20.25
C MET A 1 13.62 2.74 20.02
N LYS A 2 13.92 1.60 19.41
CA LYS A 2 15.29 1.31 18.95
C LYS A 2 15.66 2.27 17.80
N LYS A 3 16.93 2.63 17.68
CA LYS A 3 17.44 3.40 16.54
C LYS A 3 17.13 2.67 15.22
N ASP A 4 16.91 3.44 14.17
CA ASP A 4 16.61 2.96 12.81
C ASP A 4 15.34 2.10 12.72
N THR A 5 14.31 2.47 13.49
CA THR A 5 13.00 1.81 13.42
C THR A 5 12.29 2.16 12.12
N PHE A 6 11.75 1.13 11.48
CA PHE A 6 10.86 1.24 10.34
C PHE A 6 9.40 1.16 10.82
N LEU A 7 8.55 2.05 10.31
CA LEU A 7 7.14 2.14 10.67
C LEU A 7 6.24 2.06 9.44
N SER A 8 5.07 1.45 9.59
CA SER A 8 4.01 1.44 8.57
C SER A 8 2.70 1.95 9.14
N THR A 9 2.00 2.79 8.39
CA THR A 9 0.72 3.40 8.80
C THR A 9 -0.39 3.06 7.82
N ASP A 10 -1.59 2.84 8.34
CA ASP A 10 -2.82 2.60 7.58
C ASP A 10 -4.03 2.90 8.49
N SER A 11 -5.21 3.08 7.89
CA SER A 11 -6.45 3.40 8.60
C SER A 11 -7.62 2.50 8.23
N HIS A 12 -8.54 2.33 9.18
CA HIS A 12 -9.72 1.48 9.03
C HIS A 12 -10.99 2.19 9.49
N TYR A 13 -12.04 2.07 8.69
CA TYR A 13 -13.36 2.63 8.98
C TYR A 13 -14.32 1.57 9.53
N ASN A 14 -15.19 1.97 10.46
CA ASN A 14 -16.22 1.10 11.01
C ASN A 14 -17.30 0.68 9.99
N VAL A 15 -17.49 1.44 8.90
CA VAL A 15 -18.39 1.11 7.79
C VAL A 15 -17.81 1.59 6.46
N GLY A 16 -18.27 1.00 5.35
CA GLY A 16 -17.77 1.34 4.01
C GLY A 16 -18.26 2.68 3.44
N ARG A 17 -19.37 3.23 3.96
CA ARG A 17 -19.93 4.52 3.53
C ARG A 17 -20.46 5.27 4.74
N ASN A 18 -20.36 6.60 4.72
CA ASN A 18 -20.83 7.49 5.78
C ASN A 18 -20.32 7.09 7.17
N ALA A 19 -19.04 6.73 7.26
CA ALA A 19 -18.42 6.28 8.50
C ALA A 19 -18.59 7.27 9.65
N THR A 20 -18.74 6.70 10.84
CA THR A 20 -18.90 7.43 12.10
C THR A 20 -17.73 7.21 13.05
N ALA A 21 -16.88 6.22 12.76
CA ALA A 21 -15.61 6.00 13.43
C ALA A 21 -14.51 5.57 12.44
N CYS A 22 -13.29 6.01 12.70
CA CYS A 22 -12.09 5.65 11.97
C CYS A 22 -10.97 5.38 12.98
N GLN A 23 -10.10 4.43 12.69
CA GLN A 23 -8.89 4.19 13.46
C GLN A 23 -7.69 4.23 12.53
N SER A 24 -6.61 4.89 12.96
CA SER A 24 -5.29 4.75 12.34
C SER A 24 -4.38 3.94 13.26
N LEU A 25 -3.51 3.15 12.65
CA LEU A 25 -2.54 2.31 13.34
C LEU A 25 -1.17 2.51 12.74
N MET A 26 -0.17 2.54 13.61
CA MET A 26 1.23 2.56 13.26
C MET A 26 1.90 1.29 13.79
N MET A 27 2.58 0.58 12.90
CA MET A 27 3.22 -0.69 13.22
C MET A 27 4.73 -0.63 13.01
N ASP A 28 5.49 -1.31 13.86
CA ASP A 28 6.93 -1.46 13.69
C ASP A 28 7.31 -2.65 12.81
N ASN A 29 8.59 -2.75 12.46
CA ASN A 29 9.15 -3.87 11.69
C ASN A 29 9.04 -5.26 12.38
N ARG A 30 8.70 -5.31 13.67
CA ARG A 30 8.41 -6.57 14.40
C ARG A 30 6.94 -6.96 14.30
N GLY A 31 6.11 -6.13 13.67
CA GLY A 31 4.68 -6.32 13.53
C GLY A 31 3.91 -5.99 14.81
N LYS A 32 4.46 -5.15 15.69
CA LYS A 32 3.76 -4.60 16.86
C LYS A 32 3.12 -3.28 16.50
N VAL A 33 1.91 -3.05 16.99
CA VAL A 33 1.28 -1.72 16.98
C VAL A 33 2.00 -0.86 18.01
N VAL A 34 2.58 0.24 17.59
CA VAL A 34 3.35 1.16 18.44
C VAL A 34 2.70 2.53 18.58
N GLY A 35 1.76 2.86 17.69
CA GLY A 35 0.92 4.03 17.78
C GLY A 35 -0.48 3.71 17.25
N GLU A 36 -1.49 4.31 17.85
CA GLU A 36 -2.87 4.18 17.40
C GLU A 36 -3.64 5.45 17.74
N THR A 37 -4.69 5.72 17.00
CA THR A 37 -5.69 6.73 17.35
C THR A 37 -7.02 6.33 16.77
N THR A 38 -8.07 6.51 17.56
CA THR A 38 -9.45 6.41 17.11
C THR A 38 -10.09 7.80 17.06
N VAL A 39 -10.80 8.09 15.98
CA VAL A 39 -11.63 9.29 15.83
C VAL A 39 -13.07 8.86 15.63
N ILE A 40 -13.97 9.45 16.42
CA ILE A 40 -15.41 9.20 16.36
C ILE A 40 -16.12 10.54 16.12
N LYS A 41 -17.12 10.53 15.23
CA LYS A 41 -17.94 11.71 14.97
C LYS A 41 -18.69 12.16 16.21
N LYS A 42 -18.87 13.47 16.38
CA LYS A 42 -19.69 14.06 17.45
C LYS A 42 -21.13 13.50 17.46
N SER A 43 -21.71 13.27 16.28
CA SER A 43 -23.03 12.64 16.09
C SER A 43 -23.14 11.20 16.61
N SER A 44 -22.01 10.59 16.99
CA SER A 44 -21.94 9.21 17.49
C SER A 44 -21.22 9.11 18.83
N GLY A 45 -21.12 10.23 19.56
CA GLY A 45 -20.54 10.30 20.90
C GLY A 45 -19.02 10.53 20.94
N GLY A 46 -18.41 10.94 19.83
CA GLY A 46 -17.01 11.35 19.77
C GLY A 46 -16.82 12.87 19.78
N ASP A 47 -15.65 13.32 19.34
CA ASP A 47 -15.23 14.72 19.35
C ASP A 47 -15.00 15.31 17.95
N PHE A 48 -15.08 14.51 16.89
CA PHE A 48 -14.78 14.97 15.54
C PHE A 48 -15.96 15.64 14.85
N GLU A 49 -15.72 16.87 14.41
CA GLU A 49 -16.61 17.67 13.58
C GLU A 49 -16.08 17.70 12.14
N GLY A 50 -16.68 16.91 11.26
CA GLY A 50 -16.28 16.87 9.86
C GLY A 50 -16.89 15.71 9.08
N SER A 51 -16.63 15.71 7.78
CA SER A 51 -17.07 14.65 6.87
C SER A 51 -16.25 13.37 7.05
N SER A 52 -16.84 12.20 6.72
CA SER A 52 -16.18 10.91 6.94
C SER A 52 -14.88 10.74 6.16
N ASN A 53 -14.76 11.35 4.98
CA ASN A 53 -13.55 11.34 4.16
C ASN A 53 -12.38 12.16 4.74
N MET A 54 -12.61 12.92 5.81
CA MET A 54 -11.57 13.66 6.54
C MET A 54 -11.12 12.94 7.82
N MET A 55 -11.83 11.89 8.25
CA MET A 55 -11.53 11.20 9.49
C MET A 55 -10.17 10.52 9.48
N GLU A 56 -9.78 9.88 8.38
CA GLU A 56 -8.47 9.23 8.24
C GLU A 56 -7.31 10.25 8.30
N THR A 57 -7.51 11.42 7.70
CA THR A 57 -6.56 12.54 7.80
C THR A 57 -6.42 12.99 9.26
N GLU A 58 -7.54 13.13 9.97
CA GLU A 58 -7.53 13.54 11.38
C GLU A 58 -6.95 12.48 12.30
N CYS A 59 -7.31 11.19 12.13
CA CYS A 59 -6.72 10.08 12.87
C CYS A 59 -5.21 10.04 12.69
N THR A 60 -4.75 10.13 11.44
CA THR A 60 -3.31 10.11 11.13
C THR A 60 -2.61 11.30 11.75
N LYS A 61 -3.19 12.50 11.66
CA LYS A 61 -2.62 13.71 12.27
C LYS A 61 -2.46 13.57 13.79
N ARG A 62 -3.50 13.13 14.50
CA ARG A 62 -3.49 12.91 15.95
C ARG A 62 -2.50 11.81 16.37
N MET A 63 -2.46 10.72 15.61
CA MET A 63 -1.52 9.62 15.86
C MET A 63 -0.07 10.09 15.70
N MET A 64 0.22 10.85 14.64
CA MET A 64 1.56 11.36 14.38
C MET A 64 1.96 12.43 15.41
N SER A 65 1.05 13.31 15.84
CA SER A 65 1.38 14.34 16.83
C SER A 65 1.76 13.79 18.21
N ASN A 66 1.28 12.59 18.55
CA ASN A 66 1.49 11.97 19.86
C ASN A 66 2.65 10.98 19.88
N PHE A 67 3.46 10.93 18.83
CA PHE A 67 4.48 9.89 18.66
C PHE A 67 5.88 10.49 18.48
N ASP A 68 6.87 9.89 19.14
CA ASP A 68 8.27 10.31 19.05
C ASP A 68 8.99 9.64 17.86
N PHE A 69 9.30 10.43 16.83
CA PHE A 69 9.98 9.98 15.62
C PHE A 69 11.52 10.05 15.68
N THR A 70 12.12 10.44 16.82
CA THR A 70 13.57 10.66 16.93
C THR A 70 14.41 9.46 16.47
N ASN A 71 13.90 8.24 16.66
CA ASN A 71 14.59 6.99 16.32
C ASN A 71 14.04 6.29 15.07
N VAL A 72 13.23 6.97 14.26
CA VAL A 72 12.57 6.41 13.09
C VAL A 72 13.35 6.74 11.84
N SER A 73 13.75 5.71 11.09
CA SER A 73 14.47 5.88 9.82
C SER A 73 13.52 5.97 8.63
N THR A 74 12.42 5.21 8.65
CA THR A 74 11.49 5.12 7.51
C THR A 74 10.04 5.04 8.00
N VAL A 75 9.15 5.75 7.30
CA VAL A 75 7.69 5.63 7.45
C VAL A 75 7.07 5.23 6.11
N VAL A 76 6.26 4.18 6.13
CA VAL A 76 5.54 3.65 4.96
C VAL A 76 4.07 3.94 5.07
N HIS A 77 3.49 4.36 3.96
CA HIS A 77 2.06 4.57 3.86
C HIS A 77 1.53 4.13 2.49
N ASP A 78 0.21 4.14 2.37
CA ASP A 78 -0.46 3.89 1.11
C ASP A 78 -0.34 5.07 0.16
N ASN A 79 -0.56 4.84 -1.15
CA ASN A 79 -0.51 5.91 -2.14
C ASN A 79 -1.77 6.79 -2.11
N ASP A 80 -1.86 7.65 -1.09
CA ASP A 80 -2.89 8.67 -0.90
C ASP A 80 -2.30 10.10 -0.88
N ASN A 81 -3.16 11.08 -1.13
CA ASN A 81 -2.74 12.46 -1.39
C ASN A 81 -2.40 13.28 -0.13
N LYS A 82 -2.72 12.81 1.08
CA LYS A 82 -2.68 13.63 2.30
C LYS A 82 -1.68 13.12 3.33
N THR A 83 -1.54 11.80 3.45
CA THR A 83 -0.71 11.18 4.49
C THR A 83 0.75 11.57 4.36
N LYS A 84 1.29 11.67 3.14
CA LYS A 84 2.68 12.10 2.90
C LYS A 84 3.01 13.45 3.53
N ALA A 85 2.13 14.45 3.33
CA ALA A 85 2.34 15.79 3.87
C ALA A 85 2.28 15.80 5.41
N ILE A 86 1.39 15.01 6.00
CA ILE A 86 1.29 14.85 7.45
C ILE A 86 2.57 14.19 8.00
N ILE A 87 3.03 13.10 7.39
CA ILE A 87 4.27 12.43 7.81
C ILE A 87 5.45 13.39 7.72
N GLN A 88 5.58 14.14 6.62
CA GLN A 88 6.67 15.11 6.44
C GLN A 88 6.67 16.21 7.53
N GLN A 89 5.49 16.60 8.01
CA GLN A 89 5.36 17.59 9.08
C GLN A 89 5.86 17.07 10.44
N TYR A 90 5.49 15.83 10.82
CA TYR A 90 5.79 15.29 12.16
C TYR A 90 7.06 14.43 12.23
N ALA A 91 7.49 13.87 11.11
CA ALA A 91 8.68 13.03 10.98
C ALA A 91 9.61 13.55 9.86
N PRO A 92 10.07 14.81 9.93
CA PRO A 92 10.81 15.44 8.83
C PRO A 92 12.13 14.76 8.48
N ASN A 93 12.72 14.04 9.44
CA ASN A 93 13.99 13.33 9.28
C ASN A 93 13.81 11.88 8.79
N ALA A 94 12.59 11.35 8.75
CA ALA A 94 12.32 9.99 8.31
C ALA A 94 12.18 9.94 6.78
N LYS A 95 12.72 8.89 6.17
CA LYS A 95 12.45 8.58 4.77
C LYS A 95 10.98 8.18 4.61
N ILE A 96 10.25 8.82 3.71
CA ILE A 96 8.86 8.47 3.41
C ILE A 96 8.84 7.58 2.17
N THR A 97 8.19 6.42 2.26
CA THR A 97 8.07 5.48 1.14
C THR A 97 6.64 4.98 0.97
N LEU A 98 6.29 4.59 -0.25
CA LEU A 98 4.99 4.03 -0.60
C LEU A 98 5.00 2.50 -0.57
N ASP A 99 3.89 1.90 -0.14
CA ASP A 99 3.68 0.46 -0.26
C ASP A 99 3.67 0.02 -1.76
N PRO A 100 4.52 -0.95 -2.15
CA PRO A 100 4.62 -1.44 -3.53
C PRO A 100 3.28 -1.94 -4.11
N ARG A 101 2.46 -2.63 -3.32
CA ARG A 101 1.16 -3.16 -3.78
C ARG A 101 0.18 -2.02 -4.05
N HIS A 102 0.18 -1.00 -3.19
CA HIS A 102 -0.63 0.20 -3.42
C HIS A 102 -0.19 0.97 -4.67
N CYS A 103 1.11 1.03 -4.95
CA CYS A 103 1.62 1.58 -6.20
C CYS A 103 1.22 0.72 -7.42
N VAL A 104 1.30 -0.60 -7.36
CA VAL A 104 0.82 -1.50 -8.43
C VAL A 104 -0.67 -1.28 -8.70
N ARG A 105 -1.50 -1.17 -7.65
CA ARG A 105 -2.93 -0.83 -7.77
C ARG A 105 -3.13 0.54 -8.42
N ALA A 106 -2.29 1.53 -8.09
CA ALA A 106 -2.34 2.86 -8.69
C ALA A 106 -2.00 2.82 -10.19
N VAL A 107 -1.00 2.04 -10.61
CA VAL A 107 -0.69 1.81 -12.03
C VAL A 107 -1.84 1.10 -12.74
N GLY A 108 -2.50 0.13 -12.09
CA GLY A 108 -3.72 -0.50 -12.61
C GLY A 108 -4.83 0.52 -12.91
N ARG A 109 -5.12 1.41 -11.96
CA ARG A 109 -6.08 2.51 -12.14
C ARG A 109 -5.65 3.50 -13.23
N ALA A 110 -4.34 3.79 -13.33
CA ALA A 110 -3.80 4.63 -14.39
C ALA A 110 -3.96 3.97 -15.77
N PHE A 111 -3.83 2.64 -15.86
CA PHE A 111 -4.09 1.89 -17.08
C PHE A 111 -5.57 1.91 -17.47
N GLU A 112 -6.49 1.77 -16.52
CA GLU A 112 -7.92 1.94 -16.78
C GLU A 112 -8.24 3.36 -17.30
N LYS A 113 -7.55 4.38 -16.77
CA LYS A 113 -7.65 5.76 -17.29
C LYS A 113 -7.14 5.84 -18.74
N LEU A 114 -6.05 5.14 -19.08
CA LEU A 114 -5.55 5.01 -20.46
C LEU A 114 -6.59 4.37 -21.38
N GLU A 115 -7.18 3.23 -20.99
CA GLU A 115 -8.22 2.57 -21.78
C GLU A 115 -9.40 3.50 -22.06
N ASN A 116 -9.82 4.28 -21.06
CA ASN A 116 -10.93 5.22 -21.20
C ASN A 116 -10.54 6.57 -21.83
N GLY A 117 -9.36 6.67 -22.47
CA GLY A 117 -8.93 7.84 -23.23
C GLY A 117 -8.43 9.01 -22.38
N GLY A 118 -8.15 8.83 -21.09
CA GLY A 118 -7.69 9.89 -20.19
C GLY A 118 -6.25 10.37 -20.40
N TYR A 119 -5.57 9.87 -21.43
CA TYR A 119 -4.22 10.29 -21.85
C TYR A 119 -4.19 10.91 -23.26
N LYS A 120 -5.35 11.08 -23.90
CA LYS A 120 -5.46 11.80 -25.18
C LYS A 120 -4.93 13.23 -25.03
N GLU A 121 -4.38 13.77 -26.11
CA GLU A 121 -4.06 15.20 -26.17
C GLU A 121 -5.35 16.01 -26.01
N GLU A 122 -5.40 16.91 -25.02
CA GLU A 122 -6.40 17.97 -25.03
C GLU A 122 -6.08 18.84 -26.25
N ALA A 123 -7.00 18.92 -27.21
CA ALA A 123 -6.85 19.84 -28.32
C ALA A 123 -6.77 21.27 -27.77
N GLY A 124 -5.60 21.92 -27.88
CA GLY A 124 -5.46 23.36 -27.71
C GLY A 124 -5.22 23.89 -26.29
N LYS A 125 -4.24 23.37 -25.55
CA LYS A 125 -3.60 24.15 -24.47
C LYS A 125 -2.08 24.12 -24.61
N GLU A 126 -1.55 25.14 -25.28
CA GLU A 126 -0.18 25.58 -25.06
C GLU A 126 -0.03 25.97 -23.59
N THR A 127 0.64 25.14 -22.81
CA THR A 127 1.08 25.54 -21.47
C THR A 127 2.32 26.41 -21.63
N VAL A 128 2.12 27.73 -21.58
CA VAL A 128 3.18 28.69 -21.28
C VAL A 128 3.75 28.31 -19.91
N ASN A 129 5.01 27.87 -19.90
CA ASN A 129 5.80 27.74 -18.69
C ASN A 129 5.99 29.15 -18.11
N GLN A 130 5.29 29.47 -17.03
CA GLN A 130 5.72 30.51 -16.11
C GLN A 130 6.30 29.82 -14.87
N GLN A 131 7.62 29.93 -14.74
CA GLN A 131 8.33 29.78 -13.49
C GLN A 131 7.65 30.70 -12.46
N LYS A 132 7.22 30.15 -11.32
CA LYS A 132 6.99 30.93 -10.11
C LYS A 132 8.08 30.58 -9.13
N GLU A 133 9.02 31.50 -9.01
CA GLU A 133 9.97 31.60 -7.92
C GLU A 133 9.26 31.73 -6.58
N SER A 134 10.04 31.37 -5.57
CA SER A 134 9.76 31.33 -4.14
C SER A 134 9.14 32.60 -3.58
N GLU A 135 8.02 32.46 -2.87
CA GLU A 135 7.67 33.32 -1.75
C GLU A 135 6.85 32.52 -0.71
N SER A 136 7.29 32.61 0.53
CA SER A 136 6.72 31.99 1.71
C SER A 136 5.39 32.64 2.11
N GLN A 137 4.28 31.88 2.16
CA GLN A 137 3.08 32.24 2.95
C GLN A 137 2.31 31.01 3.48
N PRO A 138 1.55 31.16 4.59
CA PRO A 138 1.16 30.08 5.50
C PRO A 138 -0.24 29.50 5.26
N ALA A 139 -0.53 28.41 6.00
CA ALA A 139 -1.83 27.84 6.37
C ALA A 139 -2.86 27.54 5.24
N PHE A 140 -3.01 26.23 4.96
CA PHE A 140 -4.18 25.54 4.39
C PHE A 140 -5.15 26.37 3.52
N PRO A 141 -5.07 26.27 2.18
CA PRO A 141 -6.06 26.90 1.32
C PRO A 141 -7.39 26.13 1.35
N ILE A 142 -8.43 26.78 1.88
CA ILE A 142 -9.83 26.43 1.65
C ILE A 142 -10.11 26.64 0.16
N LYS A 143 -10.25 25.55 -0.61
CA LYS A 143 -10.71 25.63 -2.00
C LYS A 143 -12.20 25.98 -2.04
N SER A 144 -12.52 27.26 -2.20
CA SER A 144 -13.84 27.72 -2.61
C SER A 144 -13.86 28.07 -4.10
N LYS A 145 -14.25 27.10 -4.92
CA LYS A 145 -15.06 27.29 -6.14
C LYS A 145 -15.39 25.91 -6.69
N ALA A 146 -16.68 25.61 -6.75
CA ALA A 146 -17.19 24.42 -7.40
C ALA A 146 -16.87 24.52 -8.90
N GLU A 147 -15.79 23.87 -9.33
CA GLU A 147 -15.67 23.46 -10.73
C GLU A 147 -16.84 22.51 -11.03
N GLU A 148 -17.60 22.80 -12.09
CA GLU A 148 -18.63 21.90 -12.58
C GLU A 148 -18.05 20.48 -12.72
N PRO A 149 -18.76 19.44 -12.28
CA PRO A 149 -18.28 18.08 -12.40
C PRO A 149 -18.13 17.76 -13.89
N LYS A 150 -16.87 17.66 -14.36
CA LYS A 150 -16.54 17.12 -15.70
C LYS A 150 -17.36 15.84 -15.88
N LYS A 151 -18.34 15.85 -16.80
CA LYS A 151 -19.18 14.69 -17.12
C LYS A 151 -18.24 13.53 -17.47
N ARG A 152 -18.10 12.56 -16.56
CA ARG A 152 -17.34 11.34 -16.84
C ARG A 152 -18.07 10.64 -17.98
N GLY A 153 -17.44 10.55 -19.15
CA GLY A 153 -17.96 9.77 -20.27
C GLY A 153 -18.27 8.34 -19.82
N ARG A 154 -19.21 7.69 -20.51
CA ARG A 154 -19.57 6.29 -20.24
C ARG A 154 -18.28 5.43 -20.27
N PRO A 155 -18.07 4.53 -19.29
CA PRO A 155 -16.99 3.55 -19.37
C PRO A 155 -17.11 2.73 -20.66
N LEU A 156 -16.00 2.55 -21.37
CA LEU A 156 -15.96 1.73 -22.58
C LEU A 156 -16.36 0.29 -22.26
N LYS A 157 -17.09 -0.35 -23.18
CA LYS A 157 -17.33 -1.80 -23.11
C LYS A 157 -16.00 -2.53 -23.28
N HIS A 158 -15.90 -3.75 -22.73
CA HIS A 158 -14.66 -4.54 -22.81
C HIS A 158 -14.12 -4.71 -24.25
N GLN A 159 -15.02 -4.90 -25.22
CA GLN A 159 -14.67 -5.06 -26.64
C GLN A 159 -14.12 -3.78 -27.29
N GLU A 160 -14.35 -2.61 -26.70
CA GLU A 160 -13.90 -1.30 -27.21
C GLU A 160 -12.52 -0.91 -26.63
N LYS A 161 -12.01 -1.67 -25.65
CA LYS A 161 -10.77 -1.35 -24.93
C LYS A 161 -9.55 -1.85 -25.69
N VAL A 162 -8.95 -0.95 -26.48
CA VAL A 162 -7.78 -1.22 -27.31
C VAL A 162 -6.61 -1.85 -26.51
N PHE A 163 -6.27 -1.30 -25.35
CA PHE A 163 -5.10 -1.74 -24.56
C PHE A 163 -5.34 -2.97 -23.68
N HIS A 164 -6.58 -3.46 -23.58
CA HIS A 164 -6.93 -4.47 -22.57
C HIS A 164 -6.09 -5.74 -22.66
N GLN A 165 -5.76 -6.15 -23.89
CA GLN A 165 -4.99 -7.37 -24.19
C GLN A 165 -3.59 -7.38 -23.55
N ILE A 166 -3.02 -6.21 -23.27
CA ILE A 166 -1.68 -6.08 -22.67
C ILE A 166 -1.72 -5.73 -21.17
N TYR A 167 -2.90 -5.50 -20.57
CA TYR A 167 -3.04 -5.10 -19.16
C TYR A 167 -2.26 -6.02 -18.22
N SER A 168 -2.51 -7.33 -18.27
CA SER A 168 -1.87 -8.30 -17.38
C SER A 168 -0.35 -8.31 -17.54
N LYS A 169 0.15 -8.18 -18.78
CA LYS A 169 1.59 -8.13 -19.07
C LYS A 169 2.24 -6.88 -18.48
N VAL A 170 1.62 -5.71 -18.68
CA VAL A 170 2.10 -4.42 -18.18
C VAL A 170 2.13 -4.39 -16.65
N ILE A 171 1.08 -4.86 -15.98
CA ILE A 171 1.03 -4.86 -14.51
C ILE A 171 2.03 -5.85 -13.91
N LYS A 172 2.18 -7.05 -14.50
CA LYS A 172 3.22 -8.01 -14.08
C LYS A 172 4.62 -7.45 -14.29
N TRP A 173 4.86 -6.77 -15.40
CA TRP A 173 6.14 -6.12 -15.70
C TRP A 173 6.47 -5.00 -14.72
N PHE A 174 5.53 -4.10 -14.43
CA PHE A 174 5.71 -3.06 -13.40
C PHE A 174 6.05 -3.69 -12.04
N THR A 175 5.27 -4.71 -11.63
CA THR A 175 5.48 -5.43 -10.37
C THR A 175 6.87 -6.07 -10.32
N PHE A 176 7.33 -6.65 -11.43
CA PHE A 176 8.66 -7.23 -11.51
C PHE A 176 9.75 -6.16 -11.35
N ILE A 177 9.69 -5.06 -12.12
CA ILE A 177 10.69 -3.98 -12.09
C ILE A 177 10.84 -3.39 -10.69
N ILE A 178 9.74 -3.03 -10.04
CA ILE A 178 9.82 -2.37 -8.73
C ILE A 178 10.48 -3.29 -7.71
N MET A 179 10.31 -4.61 -7.82
CA MET A 179 10.88 -5.61 -6.92
C MET A 179 12.33 -5.99 -7.25
N LEU A 180 12.89 -5.56 -8.38
CA LEU A 180 14.29 -5.87 -8.72
C LEU A 180 15.27 -5.20 -7.74
N PRO A 181 16.35 -5.87 -7.36
CA PRO A 181 17.41 -5.31 -6.52
C PRO A 181 18.41 -4.51 -7.37
N ILE A 182 17.93 -3.52 -8.14
CA ILE A 182 18.73 -2.64 -9.00
C ILE A 182 18.44 -1.16 -8.67
N GLU A 183 19.31 -0.28 -9.15
CA GLU A 183 19.17 1.17 -8.98
C GLU A 183 17.85 1.72 -9.52
N THR A 184 17.29 2.71 -8.81
CA THR A 184 16.02 3.36 -9.16
C THR A 184 16.03 3.94 -10.57
N THR A 185 17.15 4.53 -11.00
CA THR A 185 17.32 5.08 -12.36
C THR A 185 17.19 3.99 -13.43
N LYS A 186 17.79 2.81 -13.18
CA LYS A 186 17.64 1.64 -14.08
C LYS A 186 16.21 1.13 -14.10
N LYS A 187 15.51 1.09 -12.96
CA LYS A 187 14.07 0.73 -12.92
C LYS A 187 13.22 1.66 -13.78
N ILE A 188 13.45 2.97 -13.67
CA ILE A 188 12.75 3.98 -14.48
C ILE A 188 13.05 3.77 -15.96
N PHE A 189 14.32 3.56 -16.31
CA PHE A 189 14.74 3.29 -17.69
C PHE A 189 14.01 2.06 -18.29
N LEU A 190 14.04 0.93 -17.59
CA LEU A 190 13.38 -0.31 -18.00
C LEU A 190 11.86 -0.13 -18.14
N TRP A 191 11.23 0.59 -17.21
CA TRP A 191 9.80 0.88 -17.28
C TRP A 191 9.44 1.77 -18.47
N LYS A 192 10.21 2.83 -18.73
CA LYS A 192 9.99 3.70 -19.89
C LYS A 192 10.21 2.96 -21.22
N ASN A 193 11.09 1.96 -21.24
CA ASN A 193 11.30 1.09 -22.39
C ASN A 193 10.11 0.14 -22.70
N THR A 194 9.07 0.09 -21.86
CA THR A 194 7.89 -0.77 -22.08
C THR A 194 7.21 -0.50 -23.43
N LEU A 195 7.14 0.77 -23.88
CA LEU A 195 6.58 1.08 -25.20
C LEU A 195 7.39 0.41 -26.32
N ASN A 196 8.72 0.57 -26.29
CA ASN A 196 9.63 -0.01 -27.27
C ASN A 196 9.48 -1.53 -27.36
N HIS A 197 9.35 -2.21 -26.22
CA HIS A 197 9.08 -3.65 -26.17
C HIS A 197 7.82 -4.03 -26.97
N PHE A 198 6.70 -3.30 -26.77
CA PHE A 198 5.45 -3.64 -27.45
C PHE A 198 5.42 -3.27 -28.94
N ILE A 199 6.32 -2.41 -29.43
CA ILE A 199 6.45 -2.08 -30.85
C ILE A 199 7.57 -2.88 -31.56
N GLY A 200 8.15 -3.88 -30.90
CA GLY A 200 9.17 -4.76 -31.48
C GLY A 200 10.62 -4.26 -31.36
N ARG A 201 10.87 -3.22 -30.57
CA ARG A 201 12.22 -2.67 -30.34
C ARG A 201 12.81 -3.23 -29.04
N HIS A 202 13.59 -4.29 -29.15
CA HIS A 202 14.06 -5.08 -28.00
C HIS A 202 15.49 -4.78 -27.51
N GLU A 203 16.13 -3.72 -28.01
CA GLU A 203 17.53 -3.36 -27.70
C GLU A 203 17.82 -3.28 -26.18
N ASN A 204 16.85 -2.76 -25.42
CA ASN A 204 16.94 -2.48 -23.99
C ASN A 204 16.05 -3.41 -23.14
N CYS A 205 15.70 -4.60 -23.64
CA CYS A 205 14.87 -5.57 -22.92
C CYS A 205 15.70 -6.56 -22.09
N LEU A 206 15.13 -7.02 -20.97
CA LEU A 206 15.73 -8.04 -20.07
C LEU A 206 15.41 -9.48 -20.52
N HIS A 207 15.56 -9.76 -21.81
CA HIS A 207 15.34 -11.09 -22.37
C HIS A 207 16.24 -11.33 -23.59
N GLU A 208 16.32 -12.58 -24.03
CA GLU A 208 17.12 -13.00 -25.19
C GLU A 208 16.69 -12.20 -26.43
N LYS A 209 17.67 -11.68 -27.19
CA LYS A 209 17.43 -10.83 -28.37
C LYS A 209 17.04 -11.64 -29.60
N ASP A 210 17.44 -12.91 -29.64
CA ASP A 210 17.29 -13.79 -30.80
C ASP A 210 15.92 -14.47 -30.88
N LYS A 211 15.03 -14.18 -29.92
CA LYS A 211 13.67 -14.72 -29.89
C LYS A 211 12.71 -13.73 -30.52
N GLU A 212 11.80 -14.21 -31.36
CA GLU A 212 10.71 -13.40 -31.88
C GLU A 212 9.67 -13.14 -30.79
N TYR A 213 9.34 -11.86 -30.59
CA TYR A 213 8.30 -11.41 -29.69
C TYR A 213 7.18 -10.71 -30.47
N PRO A 214 5.91 -10.98 -30.15
CA PRO A 214 4.79 -10.42 -30.89
C PRO A 214 4.70 -8.89 -30.71
N VAL A 215 4.64 -8.18 -31.83
CA VAL A 215 4.34 -6.74 -31.85
C VAL A 215 2.87 -6.50 -31.54
N PHE A 216 2.60 -5.60 -30.60
CA PHE A 216 1.24 -5.16 -30.32
C PHE A 216 0.81 -4.12 -31.34
N GLN A 217 0.19 -4.59 -32.42
CA GLN A 217 -0.19 -3.78 -33.59
C GLN A 217 -0.87 -2.44 -33.26
N PRO A 218 -1.75 -2.30 -32.25
CA PRO A 218 -2.33 -0.99 -31.94
C PRO A 218 -1.31 0.10 -31.57
N LEU A 219 -0.18 -0.26 -30.95
CA LEU A 219 0.86 0.69 -30.56
C LEU A 219 1.77 1.12 -31.71
N THR A 220 1.61 0.57 -32.92
CA THR A 220 2.28 1.10 -34.12
C THR A 220 1.65 2.41 -34.60
N LYS A 221 0.41 2.70 -34.17
CA LYS A 221 -0.28 3.96 -34.47
C LYS A 221 0.29 5.09 -33.59
N PRO A 222 0.77 6.21 -34.17
CA PRO A 222 1.42 7.28 -33.42
C PRO A 222 0.60 7.83 -32.25
N ASP A 223 -0.71 8.02 -32.43
CA ASP A 223 -1.58 8.60 -31.39
C ASP A 223 -1.75 7.67 -30.19
N LEU A 224 -1.82 6.35 -30.43
CA LEU A 224 -1.92 5.36 -29.36
C LEU A 224 -0.57 5.17 -28.66
N ALA A 225 0.53 5.19 -29.42
CA ALA A 225 1.88 5.18 -28.88
C ALA A 225 2.13 6.37 -27.94
N LYS A 226 1.76 7.59 -28.35
CA LYS A 226 1.86 8.80 -27.52
C LYS A 226 1.04 8.69 -26.24
N GLN A 227 -0.20 8.20 -26.32
CA GLN A 227 -1.04 7.97 -25.13
C GLN A 227 -0.41 6.98 -24.16
N PHE A 228 0.12 5.87 -24.68
CA PHE A 228 0.81 4.86 -23.87
C PHE A 228 2.11 5.39 -23.26
N GLN A 229 2.89 6.19 -24.00
CA GLN A 229 4.10 6.84 -23.51
C GLN A 229 3.80 7.77 -22.33
N ARG A 230 2.73 8.58 -22.41
CA ARG A 230 2.31 9.44 -21.29
C ARG A 230 1.91 8.62 -20.07
N PHE A 231 1.24 7.49 -20.28
CA PHE A 231 0.93 6.55 -19.20
C PHE A 231 2.20 5.99 -18.55
N THR A 232 3.20 5.55 -19.32
CA THR A 232 4.45 5.02 -18.76
C THR A 232 5.22 6.13 -18.05
N ASP A 233 5.27 7.35 -18.58
CA ASP A 233 5.91 8.51 -17.95
C ASP A 233 5.24 8.92 -16.64
N ASP A 234 3.91 8.92 -16.57
CA ASP A 234 3.19 9.20 -15.33
C ASP A 234 3.40 8.11 -14.27
N ALA A 235 3.33 6.83 -14.67
CA ALA A 235 3.59 5.72 -13.76
C ALA A 235 5.06 5.67 -13.27
N ALA A 236 6.01 6.15 -14.08
CA ALA A 236 7.43 6.20 -13.71
C ALA A 236 7.68 7.08 -12.47
N LYS A 237 6.85 8.11 -12.25
CA LYS A 237 6.94 9.03 -11.11
C LYS A 237 6.77 8.32 -9.76
N LEU A 238 6.11 7.17 -9.73
CA LEU A 238 5.93 6.38 -8.51
C LEU A 238 7.19 5.62 -8.11
N ILE A 239 8.04 5.24 -9.07
CA ILE A 239 9.18 4.32 -8.84
C ILE A 239 10.15 4.83 -7.77
N PRO A 240 10.56 6.11 -7.74
CA PRO A 240 11.45 6.64 -6.70
C PRO A 240 10.92 6.54 -5.27
N GLU A 241 9.59 6.52 -5.11
CA GLU A 241 8.96 6.52 -3.79
C GLU A 241 8.76 5.12 -3.23
N ILE A 242 9.01 4.08 -4.03
CA ILE A 242 8.78 2.68 -3.65
C ILE A 242 10.04 2.10 -3.03
N ASP A 243 9.90 1.48 -1.86
CA ASP A 243 10.90 0.58 -1.30
C ASP A 243 10.32 -0.86 -1.29
N PRO A 244 10.93 -1.83 -1.99
CA PRO A 244 10.41 -3.20 -2.11
C PRO A 244 10.26 -3.95 -0.78
N ASN A 245 10.97 -3.50 0.25
CA ASN A 245 10.94 -4.10 1.58
C ASN A 245 9.95 -3.39 2.52
N ALA A 246 9.41 -2.25 2.07
CA ALA A 246 8.55 -1.37 2.82
C ALA A 246 7.07 -1.66 2.52
N GLN A 247 6.36 -2.34 3.41
CA GLN A 247 4.97 -2.77 3.15
C GLN A 247 4.01 -2.51 4.31
N THR A 248 2.76 -2.19 3.99
CA THR A 248 1.64 -2.02 4.91
C THR A 248 0.85 -3.32 5.14
N GLN A 249 1.33 -4.46 4.63
CA GLN A 249 0.65 -5.77 4.77
C GLN A 249 0.34 -6.15 6.23
N GLN A 250 1.18 -5.77 7.20
CA GLN A 250 0.90 -6.04 8.61
C GLN A 250 -0.30 -5.22 9.11
N ASN A 251 -0.47 -3.99 8.62
CA ASN A 251 -1.64 -3.16 8.90
C ASN A 251 -2.89 -3.78 8.27
N GLU A 252 -2.84 -4.18 6.99
CA GLU A 252 -3.95 -4.90 6.34
C GLU A 252 -4.36 -6.16 7.13
N SER A 253 -3.37 -6.90 7.67
CA SER A 253 -3.62 -8.09 8.47
C SER A 253 -4.30 -7.80 9.80
N ILE A 254 -3.93 -6.73 10.51
CA ILE A 254 -4.60 -6.39 11.78
C ILE A 254 -5.99 -5.82 11.49
N HIS A 255 -6.16 -5.02 10.45
CA HIS A 255 -7.48 -4.55 10.01
C HIS A 255 -8.42 -5.71 9.67
N HIS A 256 -7.90 -6.77 9.04
CA HIS A 256 -8.67 -7.99 8.84
C HIS A 256 -9.08 -8.66 10.16
N SER A 257 -8.18 -8.76 11.14
CA SER A 257 -8.52 -9.27 12.48
C SER A 257 -9.54 -8.37 13.20
N MET A 258 -9.45 -7.06 13.00
CA MET A 258 -10.40 -6.09 13.54
C MET A 258 -11.79 -6.30 12.97
N LEU A 259 -11.95 -6.73 11.71
CA LEU A 259 -13.27 -7.04 11.16
C LEU A 259 -13.99 -8.19 11.89
N THR A 260 -13.25 -9.09 12.56
CA THR A 260 -13.86 -10.13 13.40
C THR A 260 -14.49 -9.55 14.67
N GLN A 261 -13.85 -8.54 15.27
CA GLN A 261 -14.35 -7.90 16.49
C GLN A 261 -15.30 -6.74 16.16
N CYS A 262 -14.96 -5.94 15.16
CA CYS A 262 -15.67 -4.79 14.60
C CYS A 262 -16.14 -5.07 13.16
N PRO A 263 -17.12 -5.97 12.94
CA PRO A 263 -17.69 -6.14 11.62
C PRO A 263 -18.31 -4.82 11.13
N LYS A 264 -18.20 -4.59 9.81
CA LYS A 264 -18.76 -3.39 9.20
C LYS A 264 -20.27 -3.35 9.42
N GLY A 265 -20.76 -2.24 9.93
CA GLY A 265 -22.18 -2.02 10.25
C GLY A 265 -22.44 -1.84 11.74
N ASN A 266 -21.45 -2.13 12.59
CA ASN A 266 -21.56 -1.92 14.02
C ASN A 266 -21.48 -0.45 14.43
N ASN A 267 -22.18 -0.13 15.52
CA ASN A 267 -22.19 1.20 16.12
C ASN A 267 -20.78 1.62 16.58
N ALA A 268 -20.48 2.92 16.42
CA ALA A 268 -19.26 3.57 16.86
C ALA A 268 -19.04 3.50 18.38
N LYS A 269 -20.11 3.40 19.19
CA LYS A 269 -20.06 3.41 20.67
C LYS A 269 -19.07 2.42 21.29
N SER A 270 -18.85 1.27 20.66
CA SER A 270 -17.93 0.22 21.13
C SER A 270 -16.75 -0.01 20.18
N PHE A 271 -16.55 0.87 19.20
CA PHE A 271 -15.50 0.72 18.19
C PHE A 271 -14.11 0.82 18.83
N GLU A 272 -13.88 1.82 19.67
CA GLU A 272 -12.62 2.03 20.38
C GLU A 272 -12.24 0.80 21.22
N MET A 273 -13.13 0.34 22.12
CA MET A 273 -12.87 -0.84 22.95
C MET A 273 -12.51 -2.09 22.13
N ARG A 274 -13.27 -2.38 21.07
CA ARG A 274 -13.06 -3.58 20.26
C ARG A 274 -11.77 -3.53 19.43
N THR A 275 -11.42 -2.35 18.93
CA THR A 275 -10.13 -2.17 18.25
C THR A 275 -8.97 -2.27 19.25
N ALA A 276 -9.10 -1.69 20.45
CA ALA A 276 -8.11 -1.82 21.52
C ALA A 276 -7.87 -3.28 21.93
N VAL A 277 -8.92 -4.09 22.07
CA VAL A 277 -8.80 -5.54 22.33
C VAL A 277 -8.00 -6.23 21.20
N THR A 278 -8.26 -5.88 19.94
CA THR A 278 -7.54 -6.46 18.80
C THR A 278 -6.06 -6.07 18.80
N ILE A 279 -5.76 -4.81 19.13
CA ILE A 279 -4.38 -4.31 19.28
C ILE A 279 -3.66 -5.04 20.40
N LEU A 280 -4.28 -5.17 21.57
CA LEU A 280 -3.72 -5.90 22.71
C LEU A 280 -3.45 -7.36 22.36
N GLN A 281 -4.39 -8.02 21.68
CA GLN A 281 -4.19 -9.39 21.19
C GLN A 281 -3.05 -9.50 20.17
N LYS A 282 -2.87 -8.50 19.28
CA LYS A 282 -1.73 -8.46 18.35
C LYS A 282 -0.39 -8.29 19.08
N ASN A 283 -0.35 -7.38 20.05
CA ASN A 283 0.87 -6.99 20.74
C ASN A 283 1.29 -7.98 21.83
N GLU A 284 0.36 -8.50 22.62
CA GLU A 284 0.68 -9.39 23.73
C GLU A 284 0.34 -10.85 23.42
N GLY A 285 -0.36 -11.11 22.32
CA GLY A 285 -0.74 -12.46 21.92
C GLY A 285 -1.59 -13.12 22.99
N GLU A 286 -1.18 -14.33 23.36
CA GLU A 286 -1.89 -15.15 24.33
C GLU A 286 -1.82 -14.59 25.76
N LYS A 287 -0.80 -13.76 26.08
CA LYS A 287 -0.69 -13.12 27.39
C LYS A 287 -1.86 -12.18 27.65
N CYS A 288 -2.31 -11.42 26.64
CA CYS A 288 -3.49 -10.56 26.75
C CYS A 288 -4.74 -11.37 27.08
N LYS A 289 -4.97 -12.49 26.38
CA LYS A 289 -6.12 -13.35 26.66
C LYS A 289 -6.12 -13.85 28.10
N GLN A 290 -4.98 -14.35 28.58
CA GLN A 290 -4.83 -14.81 29.96
C GLN A 290 -5.12 -13.70 30.98
N GLU A 291 -4.63 -12.49 30.74
CA GLU A 291 -4.87 -11.35 31.62
C GLU A 291 -6.36 -10.95 31.64
N ILE A 292 -7.01 -10.90 30.47
CA ILE A 292 -8.45 -10.66 30.37
C ILE A 292 -9.21 -11.75 31.14
N TYR A 293 -8.85 -13.02 30.95
CA TYR A 293 -9.48 -14.12 31.68
C TYR A 293 -9.29 -13.99 33.17
N ASN A 294 -8.08 -13.74 33.66
CA ASN A 294 -7.83 -13.58 35.10
C ASN A 294 -8.68 -12.48 35.72
N ARG A 295 -8.93 -11.38 34.99
CA ARG A 295 -9.77 -10.27 35.47
C ARG A 295 -11.27 -10.56 35.38
N VAL A 296 -11.72 -11.27 34.34
CA VAL A 296 -13.12 -11.66 34.16
C VAL A 296 -13.51 -12.86 35.04
N ASN A 297 -12.56 -13.72 35.39
CA ASN A 297 -12.71 -14.93 36.22
C ASN A 297 -13.10 -14.67 37.68
N ASN A 298 -13.26 -13.40 38.10
CA ASN A 298 -14.09 -13.09 39.27
C ASN A 298 -15.58 -13.42 39.03
N TYR A 299 -15.98 -13.77 37.80
CA TYR A 299 -17.25 -14.36 37.44
C TYR A 299 -17.04 -15.83 37.05
N GLN A 300 -17.82 -16.72 37.68
CA GLN A 300 -17.69 -18.18 37.68
C GLN A 300 -17.54 -18.80 36.27
N ILE A 301 -16.32 -19.12 35.83
CA ILE A 301 -16.07 -20.01 34.69
C ILE A 301 -15.89 -21.44 35.21
N SER A 302 -16.50 -22.41 34.51
CA SER A 302 -16.37 -23.85 34.84
C SER A 302 -14.91 -24.34 34.80
N PRO A 303 -14.48 -25.22 35.73
CA PRO A 303 -13.15 -25.81 35.74
C PRO A 303 -12.74 -26.51 34.43
N SER A 304 -13.66 -27.14 33.71
CA SER A 304 -13.37 -27.86 32.46
C SER A 304 -12.96 -26.92 31.33
N ILE A 305 -13.62 -25.76 31.21
CA ILE A 305 -13.25 -24.73 30.24
C ILE A 305 -11.85 -24.18 30.56
N ARG A 306 -11.52 -24.06 31.85
CA ARG A 306 -10.20 -23.59 32.31
C ARG A 306 -9.06 -24.53 31.90
N GLU A 307 -9.30 -25.83 31.95
CA GLU A 307 -8.30 -26.84 31.56
C GLU A 307 -8.05 -26.84 30.04
N LEU A 308 -9.12 -26.79 29.24
CA LEU A 308 -9.02 -26.67 27.78
C LEU A 308 -8.24 -25.40 27.37
N GLN A 309 -8.49 -24.28 28.04
CA GLN A 309 -7.77 -23.03 27.79
C GLN A 309 -6.27 -23.13 28.10
N LYS A 310 -5.87 -23.81 29.18
CA LYS A 310 -4.45 -24.05 29.50
C LYS A 310 -3.78 -24.91 28.44
N LEU A 311 -4.43 -25.97 28.00
CA LEU A 311 -3.90 -26.85 26.95
C LEU A 311 -3.71 -26.10 25.62
N GLU A 312 -4.69 -25.27 25.24
CA GLU A 312 -4.58 -24.45 24.03
C GLU A 312 -3.46 -23.41 24.14
N TYR A 313 -3.29 -22.78 25.31
CA TYR A 313 -2.20 -21.86 25.61
C TYR A 313 -0.83 -22.51 25.38
N GLU A 314 -0.60 -23.68 25.99
CA GLU A 314 0.69 -24.38 25.91
C GLU A 314 1.01 -24.81 24.48
N LYS A 315 0.00 -25.35 23.76
CA LYS A 315 0.12 -25.72 22.35
C LYS A 315 0.50 -24.52 21.47
N ASN A 316 -0.15 -23.38 21.67
CA ASN A 316 0.12 -22.17 20.91
C ASN A 316 1.49 -21.55 21.25
N LYS A 317 1.86 -21.53 22.54
CA LYS A 317 3.17 -21.07 23.01
C LYS A 317 4.29 -21.88 22.38
N SER A 318 4.21 -23.21 22.42
CA SER A 318 5.18 -24.11 21.80
C SER A 318 5.31 -23.87 20.29
N ARG A 319 4.18 -23.75 19.58
CA ARG A 319 4.17 -23.45 18.15
C ARG A 319 4.82 -22.10 17.82
N ASN A 320 4.57 -21.07 18.63
CA ASN A 320 5.14 -19.74 18.44
C ASN A 320 6.66 -19.73 18.71
N GLN A 321 7.11 -20.47 19.74
CA GLN A 321 8.54 -20.64 20.02
C GLN A 321 9.27 -21.31 18.85
N LYS A 322 8.70 -22.39 18.28
CA LYS A 322 9.26 -23.05 17.09
C LYS A 322 9.38 -22.11 15.88
N LYS A 323 8.40 -21.22 15.66
CA LYS A 323 8.42 -20.23 14.56
C LYS A 323 9.36 -19.05 14.81
N ALA A 324 9.82 -18.84 16.04
CA ALA A 324 10.65 -17.70 16.40
C ALA A 324 12.14 -17.93 16.11
N THR A 325 12.56 -19.15 15.82
CA THR A 325 13.97 -19.51 15.58
C THR A 325 14.51 -18.85 14.29
N PRO A 326 15.77 -18.40 14.29
CA PRO A 326 16.41 -17.85 13.10
C PRO A 326 16.40 -18.80 11.90
N GLU A 327 16.56 -20.09 12.14
CA GLU A 327 16.64 -21.15 11.13
C GLU A 327 15.30 -21.29 10.40
N THR A 328 14.21 -21.43 11.15
CA THR A 328 12.86 -21.53 10.57
C THR A 328 12.48 -20.26 9.82
N ARG A 329 12.90 -19.07 10.30
CA ARG A 329 12.71 -17.81 9.56
C ARG A 329 13.49 -17.79 8.25
N LYS A 330 14.74 -18.27 8.25
CA LYS A 330 15.58 -18.40 7.04
C LYS A 330 14.92 -19.32 6.02
N GLU A 331 14.43 -20.48 6.44
CA GLU A 331 13.75 -21.44 5.55
C GLU A 331 12.46 -20.88 4.95
N ILE A 332 11.63 -20.24 5.78
CA ILE A 332 10.40 -19.56 5.31
C ILE A 332 10.75 -18.48 4.28
N ASN A 333 11.79 -17.67 4.53
CA ASN A 333 12.22 -16.64 3.60
C ASN A 333 12.78 -17.23 2.29
N LYS A 334 13.57 -18.31 2.37
CA LYS A 334 14.08 -19.04 1.20
C LYS A 334 12.93 -19.56 0.34
N ALA A 335 11.92 -20.18 0.96
CA ALA A 335 10.73 -20.67 0.27
C ALA A 335 9.91 -19.54 -0.37
N ARG A 336 9.78 -18.39 0.31
CA ARG A 336 9.12 -17.19 -0.24
C ARG A 336 9.87 -16.62 -1.43
N ASN A 337 11.20 -16.52 -1.36
CA ASN A 337 12.03 -16.00 -2.44
C ASN A 337 11.98 -16.93 -3.67
N ALA A 338 12.02 -18.25 -3.47
CA ALA A 338 11.87 -19.22 -4.55
C ALA A 338 10.51 -19.10 -5.28
N LYS A 339 9.43 -18.79 -4.54
CA LYS A 339 8.11 -18.50 -5.13
C LYS A 339 8.05 -17.16 -5.85
N ARG A 340 8.78 -16.14 -5.38
CA ARG A 340 8.81 -14.80 -5.99
C ARG A 340 9.62 -14.77 -7.28
N PHE A 341 10.72 -15.53 -7.34
CA PHE A 341 11.62 -15.61 -8.48
C PHE A 341 11.74 -17.07 -8.95
N PRO A 342 10.69 -17.63 -9.57
CA PRO A 342 10.79 -18.97 -10.14
C PRO A 342 11.89 -18.99 -11.21
N LYS A 343 12.76 -20.01 -11.14
CA LYS A 343 13.84 -20.21 -12.13
C LYS A 343 13.28 -20.38 -13.55
N ASP A 344 12.15 -21.09 -13.65
CA ASP A 344 11.45 -21.34 -14.90
C ASP A 344 10.05 -20.71 -14.82
N ASN A 345 9.84 -19.62 -15.56
CA ASN A 345 8.51 -19.08 -15.80
C ASN A 345 8.09 -19.48 -17.23
N PRO A 346 7.38 -20.61 -17.41
CA PRO A 346 7.06 -21.13 -18.74
C PRO A 346 6.09 -20.25 -19.55
N THR A 347 5.43 -19.29 -18.91
CA THR A 347 4.37 -18.45 -19.51
C THR A 347 4.68 -16.94 -19.50
N GLY A 348 5.88 -16.53 -19.11
CA GLY A 348 6.26 -15.12 -19.05
C GLY A 348 7.41 -14.76 -19.98
N ASP A 349 7.39 -13.54 -20.52
CA ASP A 349 8.45 -12.98 -21.36
C ASP A 349 9.75 -12.69 -20.57
N TYR A 350 9.75 -12.90 -19.24
CA TYR A 350 10.84 -12.57 -18.32
C TYR A 350 11.25 -13.77 -17.45
N ARG A 351 12.53 -14.17 -17.51
CA ARG A 351 13.11 -15.23 -16.66
C ARG A 351 13.93 -14.61 -15.53
N GLY A 352 13.47 -14.74 -14.29
CA GLY A 352 14.12 -14.14 -13.11
C GLY A 352 15.41 -14.83 -12.64
N GLY A 353 15.75 -16.01 -13.17
CA GLY A 353 16.84 -16.85 -12.67
C GLY A 353 18.22 -16.68 -13.34
N LYS A 354 18.36 -15.82 -14.35
CA LYS A 354 19.59 -15.70 -15.17
C LYS A 354 20.38 -14.39 -14.98
N TRP A 355 19.95 -13.49 -14.10
CA TRP A 355 20.54 -12.16 -14.02
C TRP A 355 21.29 -11.97 -12.72
N THR A 356 22.61 -11.77 -12.81
CA THR A 356 23.39 -11.17 -11.73
C THR A 356 23.27 -9.64 -11.80
N PRO A 357 23.49 -8.89 -10.71
CA PRO A 357 23.58 -7.43 -10.76
C PRO A 357 24.63 -6.91 -11.75
N GLN A 358 25.59 -7.74 -12.17
CA GLN A 358 26.57 -7.42 -13.20
C GLN A 358 26.03 -7.57 -14.64
N ASP A 359 24.93 -8.31 -14.84
CA ASP A 359 24.31 -8.56 -16.16
C ASP A 359 23.24 -7.51 -16.55
N ILE A 360 23.00 -6.50 -15.70
CA ILE A 360 21.97 -5.43 -15.85
C ILE A 360 22.60 -4.05 -15.67
#